data_AF-A0A2H0DQ48-F1
#
_entry.id   AF-A0A2H0DQ48-F1
#
_cell.length_a   1.000
_cell.length_b   1.000
_cell.length_c   1.000
_cell.angle_alpha   90.00
_cell.angle_beta   90.00
_cell.angle_gamma   90.00
#
_symmetry.space_group_name_H-M   'P 1'
#
loop_
_entity.id
_entity.type
_entity.pdbx_description
1 polymer ?
#
loop_
_entity_poly.entity_id
_entity_poly.type
_entity_poly.pdbx_seq_one_letter_code
_entity_poly.pdbx_strand_id
1 'polypeptide(L)'
;MKRTTIFKAMLAAGLSSALLYAGFYAFVLSHEEPACELPCPIPDHGGKSTCAPLSLDLQVSSRPIPSGSIYSVWHQISFQNQSCSNIEADVSVLLDGRSRLSGSEFSYLIWDPDGKPIAGPKDRLPFEPSVEPYRYDTNGNPYLREFPQRPGAVGFWYALRPGERLDGNSVRFDPHMEDDHPRDDRDAELPGSAYSRLRADLKAADKKRVTDGITGMRLLDPLPGYRVLEGWRFESAGRYRIQLIYEGSIFASRHTAWEKRLPFPLNILAENILIANARIPPSGIIEKKVRLKSPTREFTVAR
;
A
#
# COMPACT_ATOMS: atom_id res chain seq x y z
N MET A 1 -40.29 -60.11 -14.06
CA MET A 1 -38.95 -59.47 -14.08
C MET A 1 -39.12 -58.00 -14.37
N LYS A 2 -38.70 -57.07 -13.49
CA LYS A 2 -38.30 -55.67 -13.81
C LYS A 2 -38.06 -54.75 -12.58
N ARG A 3 -38.58 -55.05 -11.38
CA ARG A 3 -38.34 -54.19 -10.18
C ARG A 3 -36.99 -54.42 -9.48
N THR A 4 -36.54 -55.66 -9.38
CA THR A 4 -35.27 -56.02 -8.72
C THR A 4 -34.03 -55.57 -9.48
N THR A 5 -34.09 -55.48 -10.81
CA THR A 5 -32.97 -55.02 -11.65
C THR A 5 -32.78 -53.51 -11.56
N ILE A 6 -33.88 -52.75 -11.50
CA ILE A 6 -33.85 -51.28 -11.31
C ILE A 6 -33.30 -50.94 -9.93
N PHE A 7 -33.72 -51.65 -8.88
CA PHE A 7 -33.22 -51.44 -7.52
C PHE A 7 -31.71 -51.74 -7.39
N LYS A 8 -31.22 -52.82 -8.00
CA LYS A 8 -29.77 -53.14 -8.04
C LYS A 8 -28.96 -52.11 -8.83
N ALA A 9 -29.49 -51.59 -9.94
CA ALA A 9 -28.85 -50.53 -10.71
C ALA A 9 -28.80 -49.20 -9.95
N MET A 10 -29.86 -48.84 -9.22
CA MET A 10 -29.88 -47.67 -8.34
C MET A 10 -28.91 -47.81 -7.16
N LEU A 11 -28.81 -48.99 -6.55
CA LEU A 11 -27.84 -49.26 -5.48
C LEU A 11 -26.39 -49.20 -5.99
N ALA A 12 -26.10 -49.76 -7.17
CA ALA A 12 -24.77 -49.72 -7.78
C ALA A 12 -24.38 -48.30 -8.23
N ALA A 13 -25.32 -47.52 -8.76
CA ALA A 13 -25.12 -46.10 -9.06
C ALA A 13 -24.89 -45.28 -7.79
N GLY A 14 -25.59 -45.57 -6.69
CA GLY A 14 -25.39 -44.94 -5.40
C GLY A 14 -24.03 -45.26 -4.76
N LEU A 15 -23.62 -46.53 -4.78
CA LEU A 15 -22.32 -46.98 -4.26
C LEU A 15 -21.14 -46.42 -5.05
N SER A 16 -21.24 -46.40 -6.39
CA SER A 16 -20.19 -45.79 -7.24
C SER A 16 -20.07 -44.29 -7.00
N SER A 17 -21.20 -43.60 -6.85
CA SER A 17 -21.22 -42.17 -6.51
C SER A 17 -20.61 -41.89 -5.12
N ALA A 18 -20.90 -42.73 -4.12
CA ALA A 18 -20.33 -42.61 -2.78
C ALA A 18 -18.81 -42.87 -2.75
N LEU A 19 -18.34 -43.88 -3.49
CA LEU A 19 -16.90 -44.17 -3.61
C LEU A 19 -16.14 -43.06 -4.35
N LEU A 20 -16.72 -42.52 -5.42
CA LEU A 20 -16.16 -41.38 -6.14
C LEU A 20 -16.10 -40.13 -5.25
N TYR A 21 -17.14 -39.85 -4.48
CA TYR A 21 -17.15 -38.76 -3.51
C TYR A 21 -16.09 -38.97 -2.42
N ALA A 22 -16.01 -40.15 -1.83
CA ALA A 22 -15.02 -40.46 -0.79
C ALA A 22 -13.58 -40.35 -1.31
N GLY A 23 -13.33 -40.83 -2.53
CA GLY A 23 -12.03 -40.69 -3.20
C GLY A 23 -11.69 -39.23 -3.47
N PHE A 24 -12.65 -38.44 -3.95
CA PHE A 24 -12.47 -37.00 -4.15
C PHE A 24 -12.24 -36.25 -2.83
N TYR A 25 -12.97 -36.59 -1.78
CA TYR A 25 -12.81 -36.02 -0.45
C TYR A 25 -11.40 -36.30 0.12
N ALA A 26 -10.94 -37.54 0.04
CA ALA A 26 -9.60 -37.91 0.44
C ALA A 26 -8.52 -37.22 -0.42
N PHE A 27 -8.76 -37.10 -1.74
CA PHE A 27 -7.89 -36.33 -2.62
C PHE A 27 -7.80 -34.87 -2.17
N VAL A 28 -8.92 -34.17 -1.95
CA VAL A 28 -8.92 -32.77 -1.50
C VAL A 28 -8.16 -32.58 -0.19
N LEU A 29 -8.32 -33.51 0.77
CA LEU A 29 -7.61 -33.43 2.06
C LEU A 29 -6.14 -33.83 2.00
N SER A 30 -5.72 -34.62 1.01
CA SER A 30 -4.32 -35.05 0.85
C SER A 30 -3.54 -34.14 -0.11
N HIS A 31 -4.23 -33.43 -0.99
CA HIS A 31 -3.66 -32.44 -1.90
C HIS A 31 -3.43 -31.10 -1.20
N GLU A 32 -3.03 -31.16 0.08
CA GLU A 32 -2.56 -29.98 0.80
C GLU A 32 -1.37 -29.40 0.04
N GLU A 33 -1.51 -28.15 -0.39
CA GLU A 33 -0.35 -27.35 -0.73
C GLU A 33 0.59 -27.42 0.48
N PRO A 34 1.91 -27.58 0.26
CA PRO A 34 2.85 -27.75 1.36
C PRO A 34 2.55 -26.69 2.41
N ALA A 35 2.15 -27.16 3.59
CA ALA A 35 1.88 -26.30 4.73
C ALA A 35 3.07 -25.36 4.82
N CYS A 36 2.81 -24.09 4.63
CA CYS A 36 3.85 -23.11 4.48
C CYS A 36 4.67 -23.05 5.78
N GLU A 37 5.80 -23.75 5.80
CA GLU A 37 6.75 -23.72 6.90
C GLU A 37 7.63 -22.48 6.71
N LEU A 38 7.16 -21.32 7.21
CA LEU A 38 7.87 -20.09 7.67
C LEU A 38 7.00 -18.81 7.50
N PRO A 39 7.12 -17.76 8.35
CA PRO A 39 7.14 -17.73 9.82
C PRO A 39 5.78 -17.31 10.41
N CYS A 40 4.70 -17.25 9.63
CA CYS A 40 3.39 -16.73 10.05
C CYS A 40 2.27 -17.70 9.64
N PRO A 41 1.88 -18.69 10.45
CA PRO A 41 0.50 -19.17 10.34
C PRO A 41 -0.40 -17.98 10.64
N ILE A 42 -1.35 -17.69 9.75
CA ILE A 42 -2.42 -16.75 10.07
C ILE A 42 -3.24 -17.47 11.15
N PRO A 43 -3.21 -17.02 12.41
CA PRO A 43 -3.78 -17.81 13.47
C PRO A 43 -5.30 -17.81 13.30
N ASP A 44 -5.85 -18.96 12.97
CA ASP A 44 -7.25 -19.25 13.22
C ASP A 44 -7.49 -19.10 14.73
N HIS A 45 -8.46 -18.27 15.09
CA HIS A 45 -9.03 -18.20 16.44
C HIS A 45 -8.06 -17.82 17.59
N GLY A 46 -7.61 -16.56 17.59
CA GLY A 46 -7.19 -15.90 18.85
C GLY A 46 -5.78 -16.22 19.38
N GLY A 47 -4.97 -16.97 18.63
CA GLY A 47 -3.55 -17.14 18.93
C GLY A 47 -2.75 -15.86 18.67
N LYS A 48 -1.92 -15.43 19.64
CA LYS A 48 -0.93 -14.36 19.44
C LYS A 48 0.21 -14.87 18.55
N SER A 49 0.06 -14.76 17.24
CA SER A 49 1.19 -14.93 16.31
C SER A 49 2.08 -13.68 16.34
N THR A 50 3.35 -13.84 16.71
CA THR A 50 4.38 -12.80 16.78
C THR A 50 4.93 -12.40 15.41
N CYS A 51 4.54 -13.09 14.35
CA CYS A 51 5.06 -12.85 13.02
C CYS A 51 4.25 -11.77 12.27
N ALA A 52 4.97 -10.90 11.56
CA ALA A 52 4.42 -9.85 10.70
C ALA A 52 4.46 -10.32 9.23
N PRO A 53 3.33 -10.64 8.60
CA PRO A 53 3.30 -11.18 7.22
C PRO A 53 3.68 -10.13 6.17
N LEU A 54 3.65 -8.85 6.55
CA LEU A 54 4.10 -7.72 5.76
C LEU A 54 5.20 -7.00 6.52
N SER A 55 6.33 -6.74 5.87
CA SER A 55 7.38 -5.89 6.41
C SER A 55 7.37 -4.52 5.78
N LEU A 56 7.75 -3.53 6.58
CA LEU A 56 7.91 -2.14 6.20
C LEU A 56 9.40 -1.81 6.17
N ASP A 57 9.90 -1.29 5.06
CA ASP A 57 11.25 -0.78 4.94
C ASP A 57 11.24 0.72 4.67
N LEU A 58 12.13 1.42 5.38
CA LEU A 58 12.43 2.82 5.16
C LEU A 58 13.91 2.89 4.77
N GLN A 59 14.18 3.32 3.56
CA GLN A 59 15.53 3.68 3.13
C GLN A 59 15.67 5.20 3.19
N VAL A 60 16.81 5.67 3.69
CA VAL A 60 17.15 7.10 3.72
C VAL A 60 18.39 7.32 2.86
N SER A 61 18.39 8.39 2.08
CA SER A 61 19.54 8.78 1.26
C SER A 61 20.75 9.14 2.12
N SER A 62 21.95 8.87 1.61
CA SER A 62 23.21 9.33 2.21
C SER A 62 23.52 10.80 1.91
N ARG A 63 22.70 11.49 1.09
CA ARG A 63 22.91 12.91 0.75
C ARG A 63 22.86 13.76 2.05
N PRO A 64 23.87 14.60 2.31
CA PRO A 64 23.85 15.50 3.46
C PRO A 64 22.64 16.41 3.45
N ILE A 65 22.02 16.56 4.62
CA ILE A 65 20.82 17.38 4.78
C ILE A 65 21.23 18.76 5.30
N PRO A 66 20.87 19.87 4.62
CA PRO A 66 21.15 21.20 5.13
C PRO A 66 20.31 21.50 6.37
N SER A 67 20.95 22.03 7.42
CA SER A 67 20.25 22.52 8.61
C SER A 67 19.20 23.57 8.27
N GLY A 68 18.08 23.55 8.99
CA GLY A 68 16.98 24.50 8.83
C GLY A 68 16.13 24.33 7.55
N SER A 69 16.39 23.33 6.70
CA SER A 69 15.48 23.03 5.58
C SER A 69 14.24 22.26 6.05
N ILE A 70 13.09 22.63 5.49
CA ILE A 70 11.79 21.96 5.68
C ILE A 70 11.57 20.80 4.67
N TYR A 71 12.44 20.69 3.66
CA TYR A 71 12.47 19.65 2.63
C TYR A 71 13.83 18.97 2.70
N SER A 72 13.96 18.01 3.61
CA SER A 72 15.26 17.71 4.20
C SER A 72 15.69 16.26 4.00
N VAL A 73 14.82 15.28 4.26
CA VAL A 73 15.20 13.85 4.22
C VAL A 73 14.67 13.17 2.96
N TRP A 74 15.57 12.82 2.04
CA TRP A 74 15.25 11.94 0.92
C TRP A 74 15.08 10.50 1.41
N HIS A 75 13.91 9.90 1.18
CA HIS A 75 13.59 8.56 1.64
C HIS A 75 12.79 7.75 0.61
N GLN A 76 12.89 6.43 0.69
CA GLN A 76 12.07 5.48 -0.07
C GLN A 76 11.37 4.56 0.93
N ILE A 77 10.09 4.31 0.67
CA ILE A 77 9.26 3.43 1.49
C ILE A 77 8.91 2.21 0.67
N SER A 78 8.98 1.04 1.29
CA SER A 78 8.64 -0.20 0.62
C SER A 78 7.87 -1.14 1.52
N PHE A 79 6.89 -1.79 0.92
CA PHE A 79 6.23 -2.97 1.47
C PHE A 79 6.88 -4.22 0.90
N GLN A 80 7.05 -5.25 1.74
CA GLN A 80 7.49 -6.55 1.27
C GLN A 80 6.66 -7.64 1.94
N ASN A 81 6.11 -8.53 1.12
CA ASN A 81 5.39 -9.69 1.60
C ASN A 81 6.38 -10.75 2.08
N GLN A 82 6.39 -11.01 3.39
CA GLN A 82 7.24 -12.01 4.03
C GLN A 82 6.50 -13.35 4.23
N SER A 83 5.26 -13.44 3.77
CA SER A 83 4.45 -14.65 3.83
C SER A 83 4.41 -15.37 2.48
N CYS A 84 3.97 -16.62 2.51
CA CYS A 84 3.58 -17.43 1.36
C CYS A 84 2.13 -17.21 0.90
N SER A 85 1.37 -16.38 1.61
CA SER A 85 0.04 -15.95 1.20
C SER A 85 0.17 -14.73 0.28
N ASN A 86 -0.83 -14.47 -0.54
CA ASN A 86 -0.99 -13.12 -1.09
C ASN A 86 -1.40 -12.20 0.05
N ILE A 87 -0.73 -11.05 0.16
CA ILE A 87 -1.06 -10.00 1.13
C ILE A 87 -1.60 -8.81 0.38
N GLU A 88 -2.88 -8.55 0.54
CA GLU A 88 -3.53 -7.37 0.05
C GLU A 88 -3.44 -6.26 1.11
N ALA A 89 -2.87 -5.12 0.73
CA ALA A 89 -2.65 -3.97 1.60
C ALA A 89 -3.10 -2.68 0.90
N ASP A 90 -3.55 -1.70 1.69
CA ASP A 90 -3.85 -0.37 1.19
C ASP A 90 -2.55 0.38 0.88
N VAL A 91 -2.31 0.59 -0.40
CA VAL A 91 -1.11 1.25 -0.95
C VAL A 91 -1.36 2.71 -1.32
N SER A 92 -2.49 3.30 -0.92
CA SER A 92 -2.75 4.73 -1.11
C SER A 92 -1.63 5.60 -0.53
N VAL A 93 -1.15 5.26 0.65
CA VAL A 93 -0.01 5.91 1.31
C VAL A 93 1.31 5.75 0.53
N LEU A 94 1.44 4.72 -0.31
CA LEU A 94 2.54 4.54 -1.26
C LEU A 94 2.31 5.26 -2.60
N LEU A 95 1.14 5.83 -2.87
CA LEU A 95 0.88 6.59 -4.09
C LEU A 95 1.26 8.06 -3.95
N ASP A 96 0.70 8.74 -2.97
CA ASP A 96 0.83 10.19 -2.79
C ASP A 96 1.13 10.60 -1.34
N GLY A 97 1.55 9.65 -0.49
CA GLY A 97 1.94 9.91 0.90
C GLY A 97 0.79 10.35 1.81
N ARG A 98 -0.42 10.49 1.28
CA ARG A 98 -1.64 10.85 1.99
C ARG A 98 -2.58 9.65 1.97
N SER A 99 -3.15 9.28 3.11
CA SER A 99 -4.27 8.35 3.07
C SER A 99 -5.54 9.11 2.70
N ARG A 100 -6.13 8.79 1.54
CA ARG A 100 -7.43 9.36 1.14
C ARG A 100 -8.59 8.81 1.96
N LEU A 101 -8.35 7.78 2.78
CA LEU A 101 -9.32 7.15 3.65
C LEU A 101 -8.87 7.22 5.11
N SER A 102 -9.81 7.38 6.05
CA SER A 102 -9.55 7.15 7.47
C SER A 102 -9.32 5.65 7.68
N GLY A 103 -8.07 5.22 7.88
CA GLY A 103 -7.80 3.81 8.21
C GLY A 103 -6.35 3.36 8.12
N SER A 104 -5.64 3.79 7.08
CA SER A 104 -4.21 3.51 6.89
C SER A 104 -3.41 4.79 7.09
N GLU A 105 -2.29 4.76 7.81
CA GLU A 105 -1.44 5.94 7.96
C GLU A 105 0.03 5.60 8.11
N PHE A 106 0.87 6.50 7.59
CA PHE A 106 2.30 6.54 7.92
C PHE A 106 2.54 7.59 8.98
N SER A 107 3.28 7.23 10.03
CA SER A 107 3.83 8.17 10.99
C SER A 107 5.34 8.00 11.12
N TYR A 108 6.03 9.09 11.45
CA TYR A 108 7.47 9.12 11.60
C TYR A 108 7.82 9.35 13.06
N LEU A 109 8.67 8.48 13.61
CA LEU A 109 9.38 8.75 14.86
C LEU A 109 10.78 9.24 14.51
N ILE A 110 11.12 10.44 14.97
CA ILE A 110 12.42 11.04 14.71
C ILE A 110 13.07 11.44 16.04
N TRP A 111 14.36 11.15 16.18
CA TRP A 111 15.16 11.53 17.33
C TRP A 111 16.31 12.43 16.91
N ASP A 112 16.58 13.44 17.72
CA ASP A 112 17.71 14.33 17.59
C ASP A 112 19.05 13.63 17.95
N PRO A 113 20.20 14.31 17.76
CA PRO A 113 21.51 13.75 18.11
C PRO A 113 21.70 13.41 19.59
N ASP A 114 20.95 14.06 20.48
CA ASP A 114 20.95 13.79 21.92
C ASP A 114 19.99 12.63 22.27
N GLY A 115 19.28 12.08 21.29
CA GLY A 115 18.33 10.99 21.44
C GLY A 115 16.94 11.40 21.92
N LYS A 116 16.61 12.70 21.94
CA LYS A 116 15.27 13.18 22.31
C LYS A 116 14.34 13.10 21.10
N PRO A 117 13.08 12.68 21.29
CA PRO A 117 12.11 12.66 20.21
C PRO A 117 11.82 14.09 19.75
N ILE A 118 11.76 14.28 18.44
CA ILE A 118 11.35 15.52 17.81
C ILE A 118 9.84 15.45 17.67
N ALA A 119 9.12 16.43 18.24
CA ALA A 119 7.69 16.58 17.99
C ALA A 119 7.45 16.69 16.48
N GLY A 120 6.25 16.29 16.02
CA GLY A 120 5.88 16.23 14.60
C GLY A 120 6.18 17.50 13.78
N PRO A 121 5.82 17.52 12.48
CA PRO A 121 6.15 18.63 11.59
C PRO A 121 5.85 19.99 12.25
N LYS A 122 6.88 20.83 12.39
CA LYS A 122 6.84 22.04 13.23
C LYS A 122 6.11 23.20 12.56
N ASP A 123 6.13 23.22 11.24
CA ASP A 123 5.63 24.32 10.43
C ASP A 123 4.54 23.79 9.49
N ARG A 124 3.45 24.56 9.35
CA ARG A 124 2.70 24.53 8.09
C ARG A 124 3.67 25.02 7.00
N LEU A 125 3.67 24.39 5.83
CA LEU A 125 4.49 24.81 4.70
C LEU A 125 4.45 26.35 4.55
N PRO A 126 5.58 27.04 4.36
CA PRO A 126 5.65 28.49 4.50
C PRO A 126 4.73 29.18 3.48
N PHE A 127 3.75 29.94 4.00
CA PHE A 127 2.93 31.01 3.40
C PHE A 127 3.23 31.36 1.93
N GLU A 128 2.36 31.24 0.92
CA GLU A 128 0.91 30.98 0.81
C GLU A 128 0.52 29.55 1.21
N PRO A 129 -0.71 29.30 1.73
CA PRO A 129 -1.12 28.02 2.34
C PRO A 129 -1.16 26.81 1.37
N SER A 130 -0.51 26.86 0.22
CA SER A 130 -0.71 25.90 -0.84
C SER A 130 0.39 25.95 -1.89
N VAL A 131 1.70 26.02 -1.58
CA VAL A 131 2.74 25.79 -2.62
C VAL A 131 3.58 24.56 -2.26
N GLU A 132 3.48 23.52 -3.09
CA GLU A 132 4.27 22.29 -2.99
C GLU A 132 5.35 22.26 -4.09
N PRO A 133 6.66 22.17 -3.75
CA PRO A 133 7.74 22.20 -4.73
C PRO A 133 7.92 20.89 -5.49
N TYR A 134 7.48 19.77 -4.90
CA TYR A 134 7.58 18.45 -5.51
C TYR A 134 6.20 17.85 -5.69
N ARG A 135 6.07 17.00 -6.71
CA ARG A 135 4.87 16.18 -6.92
C ARG A 135 5.28 14.73 -7.01
N TYR A 136 4.44 13.84 -6.50
CA TYR A 136 4.62 12.40 -6.70
C TYR A 136 4.58 12.05 -8.19
N ASP A 137 5.59 11.31 -8.64
CA ASP A 137 5.66 10.78 -9.99
C ASP A 137 4.82 9.50 -10.09
N THR A 138 3.51 9.67 -10.26
CA THR A 138 2.55 8.58 -10.40
C THR A 138 2.74 7.74 -11.66
N ASN A 139 3.58 8.20 -12.60
CA ASN A 139 3.91 7.46 -13.82
C ASN A 139 5.24 6.69 -13.69
N GLY A 140 6.06 7.02 -12.69
CA GLY A 140 7.40 6.45 -12.51
C GLY A 140 7.39 5.01 -11.97
N ASN A 141 6.35 4.61 -11.24
CA ASN A 141 6.18 3.24 -10.77
C ASN A 141 5.10 2.50 -11.57
N PRO A 142 5.46 1.53 -12.43
CA PRO A 142 4.50 0.84 -13.29
C PRO A 142 3.46 0.03 -12.49
N TYR A 143 3.85 -0.53 -11.34
CA TYR A 143 2.94 -1.30 -10.48
C TYR A 143 1.85 -0.42 -9.88
N LEU A 144 2.20 0.80 -9.49
CA LEU A 144 1.28 1.75 -8.88
C LEU A 144 0.49 2.57 -9.91
N ARG A 145 1.04 2.79 -11.11
CA ARG A 145 0.39 3.52 -12.21
C ARG A 145 -0.90 2.85 -12.69
N GLU A 146 -0.92 1.52 -12.71
CA GLU A 146 -2.05 0.75 -13.23
C GLU A 146 -3.24 0.68 -12.28
N PHE A 147 -3.10 1.15 -11.04
CA PHE A 147 -4.22 1.26 -10.10
C PHE A 147 -5.07 2.46 -10.50
N PRO A 148 -6.22 2.23 -11.15
CA PRO A 148 -7.00 3.33 -11.65
C PRO A 148 -7.59 4.07 -10.44
N GLN A 149 -7.38 5.39 -10.41
CA GLN A 149 -8.18 6.32 -9.60
C GLN A 149 -9.62 6.30 -10.10
N ARG A 150 -10.30 5.14 -10.06
CA ARG A 150 -11.69 5.03 -10.48
C ARG A 150 -12.51 5.92 -9.54
N PRO A 151 -13.25 6.90 -10.08
CA PRO A 151 -14.20 7.66 -9.28
C PRO A 151 -15.13 6.67 -8.56
N GLY A 152 -15.11 6.67 -7.22
CA GLY A 152 -15.94 5.79 -6.39
C GLY A 152 -15.29 4.48 -5.91
N ALA A 153 -14.04 4.17 -6.28
CA ALA A 153 -13.33 3.04 -5.66
C ALA A 153 -12.92 3.40 -4.22
N VAL A 154 -13.39 2.61 -3.26
CA VAL A 154 -13.06 2.77 -1.83
C VAL A 154 -11.77 2.00 -1.53
N GLY A 155 -10.63 2.71 -1.61
CA GLY A 155 -9.31 2.21 -1.24
C GLY A 155 -8.47 1.75 -2.43
N PHE A 156 -7.14 1.82 -2.27
CA PHE A 156 -6.18 1.40 -3.27
C PHE A 156 -5.50 0.13 -2.77
N TRP A 157 -6.15 -1.02 -2.96
CA TRP A 157 -5.67 -2.30 -2.46
C TRP A 157 -4.76 -2.98 -3.49
N TYR A 158 -3.52 -3.31 -3.10
CA TYR A 158 -2.58 -4.07 -3.92
C TYR A 158 -2.35 -5.44 -3.31
N ALA A 159 -2.51 -6.50 -4.09
CA ALA A 159 -2.21 -7.87 -3.67
C ALA A 159 -0.74 -8.23 -3.93
N LEU A 160 0.12 -8.05 -2.91
CA LEU A 160 1.51 -8.47 -2.94
C LEU A 160 1.59 -10.00 -2.93
N ARG A 161 2.24 -10.58 -3.94
CA ARG A 161 2.57 -12.01 -3.99
C ARG A 161 3.66 -12.38 -2.99
N PRO A 162 3.83 -13.66 -2.66
CA PRO A 162 4.92 -14.11 -1.79
C PRO A 162 6.28 -13.59 -2.25
N GLY A 163 7.02 -12.96 -1.34
CA GLY A 163 8.34 -12.37 -1.60
C GLY A 163 8.31 -11.08 -2.42
N GLU A 164 7.16 -10.64 -2.93
CA GLU A 164 7.04 -9.41 -3.70
C GLU A 164 7.34 -8.19 -2.83
N ARG A 165 8.10 -7.26 -3.40
CA ARG A 165 8.38 -5.95 -2.84
C ARG A 165 7.72 -4.88 -3.71
N LEU A 166 7.01 -3.97 -3.07
CA LEU A 166 6.39 -2.81 -3.68
C LEU A 166 6.97 -1.55 -3.08
N ASP A 167 7.66 -0.78 -3.92
CA ASP A 167 8.19 0.52 -3.55
C ASP A 167 7.14 1.61 -3.77
N GLY A 168 7.18 2.68 -2.97
CA GLY A 168 6.35 3.85 -3.19
C GLY A 168 6.80 4.70 -4.37
N ASN A 169 5.88 5.50 -4.93
CA ASN A 169 6.21 6.54 -5.92
C ASN A 169 7.31 7.48 -5.40
N SER A 170 8.27 7.82 -6.26
CA SER A 170 9.22 8.92 -6.03
C SER A 170 8.54 10.27 -6.24
N VAL A 171 9.24 11.36 -5.93
CA VAL A 171 8.80 12.71 -6.29
C VAL A 171 9.67 13.30 -7.40
N ARG A 172 9.08 14.19 -8.18
CA ARG A 172 9.75 15.02 -9.18
C ARG A 172 9.61 16.48 -8.79
N PHE A 173 10.54 17.31 -9.25
CA PHE A 173 10.40 18.75 -9.13
C PHE A 173 9.28 19.24 -10.06
N ASP A 174 8.18 19.69 -9.47
CA ASP A 174 6.99 20.16 -10.17
C ASP A 174 6.26 21.14 -9.23
N PRO A 175 6.80 22.36 -9.04
CA PRO A 175 6.21 23.34 -8.14
C PRO A 175 4.79 23.68 -8.55
N HIS A 176 3.84 23.53 -7.64
CA HIS A 176 2.43 23.73 -7.91
C HIS A 176 1.70 24.26 -6.69
N MET A 177 0.46 24.69 -6.89
CA MET A 177 -0.40 25.02 -5.75
C MET A 177 -0.97 23.72 -5.14
N GLU A 178 -1.05 23.59 -3.82
CA GLU A 178 -1.80 22.52 -3.16
C GLU A 178 -3.26 22.61 -3.60
N ASP A 179 -3.80 21.48 -4.07
CA ASP A 179 -5.19 21.39 -4.52
C ASP A 179 -6.11 21.30 -3.28
N ASP A 180 -6.38 22.43 -2.64
CA ASP A 180 -7.30 22.50 -1.48
C ASP A 180 -8.71 21.96 -1.82
N HIS A 181 -9.08 22.03 -3.10
CA HIS A 181 -10.27 21.41 -3.70
C HIS A 181 -9.95 21.04 -5.15
N PRO A 182 -10.62 20.02 -5.75
CA PRO A 182 -10.62 19.86 -7.20
C PRO A 182 -11.30 21.10 -7.79
N ARG A 183 -10.52 22.16 -8.06
CA ARG A 183 -10.97 23.28 -8.87
C ARG A 183 -11.18 22.71 -10.26
N ASP A 184 -12.38 22.92 -10.80
CA ASP A 184 -12.61 22.62 -12.20
C ASP A 184 -11.56 23.36 -13.04
N ASP A 185 -11.18 22.76 -14.17
CA ASP A 185 -10.25 23.39 -15.10
C ASP A 185 -10.73 24.84 -15.36
N ARG A 186 -9.84 25.83 -15.25
CA ARG A 186 -10.20 27.22 -15.52
C ARG A 186 -10.72 27.44 -16.94
N ASP A 187 -10.36 26.55 -17.86
CA ASP A 187 -10.93 26.53 -19.21
C ASP A 187 -12.41 26.07 -19.22
N ALA A 188 -12.85 25.29 -18.23
CA ALA A 188 -14.24 24.92 -18.01
C ALA A 188 -15.03 26.01 -17.23
N GLU A 189 -14.41 26.68 -16.25
CA GLU A 189 -15.06 27.77 -15.50
C GLU A 189 -15.26 29.04 -16.33
N LEU A 190 -14.32 29.33 -17.25
CA LEU A 190 -14.32 30.55 -18.07
C LEU A 190 -14.23 30.19 -19.57
N PRO A 191 -15.26 29.56 -20.17
CA PRO A 191 -15.17 29.06 -21.54
C PRO A 191 -15.23 30.17 -22.59
N GLY A 192 -14.60 29.94 -23.74
CA GLY A 192 -14.68 30.82 -24.91
C GLY A 192 -13.59 31.90 -25.03
N SER A 193 -13.60 32.63 -26.14
CA SER A 193 -12.57 33.62 -26.49
C SER A 193 -12.64 34.91 -25.68
N ALA A 194 -13.83 35.27 -25.17
CA ALA A 194 -14.06 36.48 -24.38
C ALA A 194 -13.22 36.54 -23.08
N TYR A 195 -12.95 35.38 -22.48
CA TYR A 195 -12.16 35.28 -21.24
C TYR A 195 -10.70 34.87 -21.47
N SER A 196 -10.24 34.77 -22.72
CA SER A 196 -8.87 34.33 -23.05
C SER A 196 -7.78 35.13 -22.35
N ARG A 197 -7.94 36.46 -22.31
CA ARG A 197 -7.02 37.37 -21.61
C ARG A 197 -7.06 37.17 -20.10
N LEU A 198 -8.25 37.06 -19.51
CA LEU A 198 -8.41 36.81 -18.07
C LEU A 198 -7.78 35.46 -17.66
N ARG A 199 -7.95 34.40 -18.45
CA ARG A 199 -7.30 33.10 -18.19
C ARG A 199 -5.78 33.19 -18.26
N ALA A 200 -5.24 33.93 -19.24
CA ALA A 200 -3.80 34.17 -19.34
C ALA A 200 -3.26 34.96 -18.14
N ASP A 201 -3.96 36.02 -17.72
CA ASP A 201 -3.58 36.85 -16.56
C ASP A 201 -3.62 36.04 -15.26
N LEU A 202 -4.66 35.23 -15.05
CA LEU A 202 -4.79 34.35 -13.88
C LEU A 202 -3.71 33.26 -13.86
N LYS A 203 -3.40 32.65 -15.00
CA LYS A 203 -2.30 31.69 -15.13
C LYS A 203 -0.94 32.32 -14.85
N ALA A 204 -0.73 33.55 -15.31
CA ALA A 204 0.48 34.32 -15.02
C ALA A 204 0.59 34.66 -13.53
N ALA A 205 -0.52 35.06 -12.89
CA ALA A 205 -0.59 35.33 -11.47
C ALA A 205 -0.28 34.10 -10.62
N ASP A 206 -0.85 32.93 -10.93
CA ASP A 206 -0.54 31.68 -10.23
C ASP A 206 0.92 31.27 -10.42
N LYS A 207 1.43 31.35 -11.65
CA LYS A 207 2.84 31.05 -11.92
C LYS A 207 3.75 31.98 -11.10
N LYS A 208 3.40 33.26 -11.00
CA LYS A 208 4.13 34.23 -10.17
C LYS A 208 4.07 33.85 -8.70
N ARG A 209 2.88 33.51 -8.16
CA ARG A 209 2.71 33.03 -6.78
C ARG A 209 3.57 31.82 -6.47
N VAL A 210 3.51 30.78 -7.30
CA VAL A 210 4.33 29.57 -7.15
C VAL A 210 5.82 29.93 -7.19
N THR A 211 6.23 30.77 -8.15
CA THR A 211 7.62 31.21 -8.28
C THR A 211 8.09 31.98 -7.05
N ASP A 212 7.30 32.93 -6.58
CA ASP A 212 7.59 33.74 -5.39
C ASP A 212 7.61 32.86 -4.13
N GLY A 213 6.70 31.88 -4.02
CA GLY A 213 6.60 30.95 -2.91
C GLY A 213 7.81 30.02 -2.79
N ILE A 214 8.33 29.50 -3.91
CA ILE A 214 9.56 28.70 -3.89
C ILE A 214 10.82 29.59 -3.75
N THR A 215 10.72 30.87 -4.07
CA THR A 215 11.84 31.82 -3.97
C THR A 215 12.17 32.06 -2.50
N GLY A 216 13.30 31.52 -2.05
CA GLY A 216 13.74 31.56 -0.65
C GLY A 216 13.58 30.24 0.09
N MET A 217 12.90 29.24 -0.50
CA MET A 217 12.96 27.87 -0.01
C MET A 217 14.34 27.28 -0.31
N ARG A 218 15.00 26.70 0.70
CA ARG A 218 16.23 25.92 0.53
C ARG A 218 15.89 24.52 -0.03
N LEU A 219 15.46 24.48 -1.28
CA LEU A 219 15.06 23.25 -1.98
C LEU A 219 16.29 22.40 -2.34
N LEU A 220 16.08 21.10 -2.47
CA LEU A 220 17.08 20.12 -2.85
C LEU A 220 16.71 19.56 -4.23
N ASP A 221 17.70 19.30 -5.08
CA ASP A 221 17.39 18.62 -6.34
C ASP A 221 16.75 17.26 -6.06
N PRO A 222 15.68 16.89 -6.79
CA PRO A 222 15.02 15.61 -6.60
C PRO A 222 15.99 14.45 -6.79
N LEU A 223 15.93 13.48 -5.89
CA LEU A 223 16.72 12.26 -6.00
C LEU A 223 15.88 11.15 -6.65
N PRO A 224 16.28 10.61 -7.82
CA PRO A 224 15.50 9.59 -8.52
C PRO A 224 15.19 8.38 -7.64
N GLY A 225 13.94 7.95 -7.60
CA GLY A 225 13.48 6.83 -6.75
C GLY A 225 13.13 7.21 -5.30
N TYR A 226 13.35 8.47 -4.90
CA TYR A 226 13.08 8.94 -3.53
C TYR A 226 11.95 9.97 -3.46
N ARG A 227 11.39 10.07 -2.27
CA ARG A 227 10.50 11.13 -1.78
C ARG A 227 11.28 12.05 -0.88
N VAL A 228 10.78 13.25 -0.64
CA VAL A 228 11.31 14.13 0.41
C VAL A 228 10.40 14.09 1.62
N LEU A 229 10.98 14.12 2.82
CA LEU A 229 10.24 14.30 4.06
C LEU A 229 9.91 15.79 4.22
N GLU A 230 8.63 16.11 4.18
CA GLU A 230 8.11 17.48 4.17
C GLU A 230 7.67 17.93 5.57
N GLY A 231 7.83 19.22 5.87
CA GLY A 231 7.38 19.83 7.14
C GLY A 231 8.28 19.54 8.36
N TRP A 232 9.31 18.71 8.20
CA TRP A 232 10.30 18.42 9.24
C TRP A 232 11.54 19.30 9.11
N ARG A 233 11.80 20.10 10.14
CA ARG A 233 12.95 21.02 10.21
C ARG A 233 13.96 20.60 11.27
N PHE A 234 15.21 20.44 10.86
CA PHE A 234 16.32 20.02 11.71
C PHE A 234 17.29 21.19 11.94
N GLU A 235 17.26 21.80 13.12
CA GLU A 235 18.05 23.00 13.43
C GLU A 235 19.51 22.70 13.81
N SER A 236 19.75 21.54 14.41
CA SER A 236 21.07 21.17 14.91
C SER A 236 21.79 20.30 13.89
N ALA A 237 23.07 20.57 13.65
CA ALA A 237 23.89 19.62 12.91
C ALA A 237 24.18 18.38 13.77
N GLY A 238 24.27 17.22 13.15
CA GLY A 238 24.56 15.98 13.85
C GLY A 238 23.89 14.77 13.21
N ARG A 239 23.95 13.65 13.93
CA ARG A 239 23.37 12.38 13.50
C ARG A 239 21.99 12.19 14.11
N TYR A 240 20.99 12.11 13.26
CA TYR A 240 19.60 11.90 13.63
C TYR A 240 19.21 10.45 13.39
N ARG A 241 18.11 10.03 14.02
CA ARG A 241 17.49 8.72 13.80
C ARG A 241 16.05 8.88 13.36
N ILE A 242 15.60 8.04 12.43
CA ILE A 242 14.23 8.02 11.92
C ILE A 242 13.71 6.58 11.85
N GLN A 243 12.44 6.41 12.17
CA GLN A 243 11.71 5.16 12.01
C GLN A 243 10.34 5.47 11.43
N LEU A 244 9.94 4.70 10.42
CA LEU A 244 8.60 4.75 9.85
C LEU A 244 7.71 3.75 10.58
N ILE A 245 6.47 4.17 10.84
CA ILE A 245 5.41 3.32 11.36
C ILE A 245 4.27 3.33 10.35
N TYR A 246 3.75 2.14 10.04
CA TYR A 246 2.52 1.96 9.27
C TYR A 246 1.45 1.37 10.17
N GLU A 247 0.28 1.99 10.20
CA GLU A 247 -0.92 1.45 10.85
C GLU A 247 -2.00 1.28 9.78
N GLY A 248 -2.64 0.10 9.71
CA GLY A 248 -3.63 -0.20 8.68
C GLY A 248 -4.22 -1.60 8.79
N SER A 249 -5.07 -1.97 7.84
CA SER A 249 -5.56 -3.35 7.66
C SER A 249 -4.83 -4.01 6.50
N ILE A 250 -4.54 -5.30 6.65
CA ILE A 250 -4.12 -6.17 5.54
C ILE A 250 -5.07 -7.36 5.44
N PHE A 251 -5.22 -7.88 4.23
CA PHE A 251 -6.00 -9.08 3.95
C PHE A 251 -5.07 -10.16 3.40
N ALA A 252 -5.08 -11.32 4.04
CA ALA A 252 -4.28 -12.45 3.60
C ALA A 252 -5.19 -13.47 2.90
N SER A 253 -4.79 -13.87 1.68
CA SER A 253 -5.44 -14.93 0.92
C SER A 253 -4.40 -15.94 0.45
N ARG A 254 -4.82 -17.18 0.19
CA ARG A 254 -3.88 -18.19 -0.33
C ARG A 254 -3.31 -17.74 -1.68
N HIS A 255 -2.00 -17.94 -1.85
CA HIS A 255 -1.33 -17.61 -3.10
C HIS A 255 -1.87 -18.44 -4.26
N THR A 256 -2.04 -19.73 -3.99
CA THR A 256 -2.56 -20.73 -4.91
C THR A 256 -3.91 -21.23 -4.42
N ALA A 257 -4.86 -21.31 -5.35
CA ALA A 257 -6.23 -21.77 -5.13
C ALA A 257 -6.50 -22.86 -6.16
N TRP A 258 -5.76 -23.98 -6.05
CA TRP A 258 -5.81 -25.06 -7.02
C TRP A 258 -7.23 -25.60 -7.21
N GLU A 259 -8.03 -25.59 -6.14
CA GLU A 259 -9.42 -26.03 -6.19
C GLU A 259 -10.27 -25.17 -7.13
N LYS A 260 -9.92 -23.88 -7.30
CA LYS A 260 -10.58 -23.00 -8.27
C LYS A 260 -10.25 -23.34 -9.73
N ARG A 261 -9.22 -24.16 -9.98
CA ARG A 261 -8.88 -24.66 -11.33
C ARG A 261 -9.64 -25.94 -11.70
N LEU A 262 -10.33 -26.57 -10.75
CA LEU A 262 -11.17 -27.72 -11.04
C LEU A 262 -12.40 -27.30 -11.88
N PRO A 263 -12.94 -28.18 -12.74
CA PRO A 263 -14.17 -27.90 -13.46
C PRO A 263 -15.37 -27.87 -12.51
N PHE A 264 -16.39 -27.09 -12.85
CA PHE A 264 -17.67 -27.11 -12.13
C PHE A 264 -18.33 -28.51 -12.21
N PRO A 265 -18.88 -29.06 -11.11
CA PRO A 265 -19.01 -28.49 -9.76
C PRO A 265 -17.89 -28.89 -8.77
N LEU A 266 -16.84 -29.57 -9.23
CA LEU A 266 -15.77 -30.10 -8.37
C LEU A 266 -15.00 -28.98 -7.65
N ASN A 267 -14.89 -27.80 -8.24
CA ASN A 267 -14.31 -26.62 -7.60
C ASN A 267 -15.06 -26.23 -6.32
N ILE A 268 -16.38 -26.06 -6.39
CA ILE A 268 -17.24 -25.70 -5.25
C ILE A 268 -17.22 -26.81 -4.21
N LEU A 269 -17.22 -28.07 -4.65
CA LEU A 269 -17.17 -29.20 -3.74
C LEU A 269 -15.85 -29.25 -2.97
N ALA A 270 -14.71 -29.05 -3.65
CA ALA A 270 -13.40 -28.98 -3.01
C ALA A 270 -13.30 -27.79 -2.05
N GLU A 271 -13.77 -26.61 -2.44
CA GLU A 271 -13.82 -25.42 -1.57
C GLU A 271 -14.64 -25.69 -0.31
N ASN A 272 -15.84 -26.28 -0.43
CA ASN A 272 -16.67 -26.63 0.72
C ASN A 272 -16.02 -27.69 1.62
N ILE A 273 -15.32 -28.67 1.05
CA ILE A 273 -14.58 -29.68 1.83
C ILE A 273 -13.45 -28.99 2.61
N LEU A 274 -12.71 -28.07 1.99
CA LEU A 274 -11.64 -27.32 2.65
C LEU A 274 -12.20 -26.42 3.76
N ILE A 275 -13.30 -25.70 3.53
CA ILE A 275 -13.95 -24.84 4.55
C ILE A 275 -14.48 -25.69 5.71
N ALA A 276 -15.21 -26.78 5.42
CA ALA A 276 -15.81 -27.63 6.45
C ALA A 276 -14.79 -28.32 7.35
N ASN A 277 -13.57 -28.52 6.86
CA ASN A 277 -12.45 -29.07 7.62
C ASN A 277 -11.50 -28.00 8.16
N ALA A 278 -11.91 -26.73 8.17
CA ALA A 278 -11.11 -25.59 8.65
C ALA A 278 -9.72 -25.51 7.99
N ARG A 279 -9.60 -25.94 6.73
CA ARG A 279 -8.37 -25.83 5.94
C ARG A 279 -8.22 -24.45 5.31
N ILE A 280 -9.35 -23.78 5.08
CA ILE A 280 -9.43 -22.40 4.59
C ILE A 280 -10.56 -21.67 5.32
N PRO A 281 -10.47 -20.35 5.51
CA PRO A 281 -11.54 -19.56 6.11
C PRO A 281 -12.78 -19.54 5.19
N PRO A 282 -14.01 -19.42 5.73
CA PRO A 282 -15.23 -19.37 4.92
C PRO A 282 -15.28 -18.24 3.89
N SER A 283 -14.64 -17.11 4.20
CA SER A 283 -14.49 -15.96 3.30
C SER A 283 -13.39 -16.16 2.25
N GLY A 284 -12.51 -17.15 2.41
CA GLY A 284 -11.28 -17.32 1.62
C GLY A 284 -10.18 -16.30 1.93
N ILE A 285 -10.43 -15.34 2.84
CA ILE A 285 -9.55 -14.21 3.15
C ILE A 285 -9.58 -13.93 4.66
N ILE A 286 -8.44 -13.56 5.24
CA ILE A 286 -8.32 -13.19 6.65
C ILE A 286 -7.90 -11.72 6.77
N GLU A 287 -8.72 -10.90 7.39
CA GLU A 287 -8.38 -9.51 7.73
C GLU A 287 -7.55 -9.46 9.01
N LYS A 288 -6.48 -8.65 9.01
CA LYS A 288 -5.68 -8.35 10.19
C LYS A 288 -5.34 -6.87 10.24
N LYS A 289 -5.66 -6.22 11.36
CA LYS A 289 -5.10 -4.91 11.69
C LYS A 289 -3.62 -5.05 12.06
N VAL A 290 -2.78 -4.24 11.46
CA VAL A 290 -1.33 -4.28 11.66
C VAL A 290 -0.79 -2.93 12.08
N ARG A 291 0.27 -2.98 12.87
CA ARG A 291 1.14 -1.86 13.20
C ARG A 291 2.57 -2.28 12.91
N LEU A 292 3.08 -1.89 11.75
CA LEU A 292 4.40 -2.26 11.28
C LEU A 292 5.39 -1.14 11.61
N LYS A 293 6.60 -1.52 11.99
CA LYS A 293 7.70 -0.59 12.24
C LYS A 293 8.85 -0.93 11.32
N SER A 294 9.38 0.06 10.61
CA SER A 294 10.63 -0.13 9.87
C SER A 294 11.81 -0.29 10.84
N PRO A 295 12.95 -0.82 10.39
CA PRO A 295 14.21 -0.60 11.09
C PRO A 295 14.47 0.89 11.30
N THR A 296 15.11 1.24 12.42
CA THR A 296 15.59 2.61 12.63
C THR A 296 16.75 2.90 11.68
N ARG A 297 16.69 4.03 10.98
CA ARG A 297 17.75 4.51 10.08
C ARG A 297 18.41 5.74 10.66
N GLU A 298 19.70 5.90 10.38
CA GLU A 298 20.47 7.09 10.73
C GLU A 298 20.63 8.00 9.51
N PHE A 299 20.63 9.31 9.73
CA PHE A 299 20.97 10.31 8.70
C PHE A 299 21.73 11.48 9.33
N THR A 300 22.45 12.23 8.51
CA THR A 300 23.31 13.32 8.97
C THR A 300 22.79 14.67 8.48
N VAL A 301 22.60 15.59 9.42
CA VAL A 301 22.31 16.99 9.16
C VAL A 301 23.62 17.77 9.23
N ALA A 302 23.98 18.39 8.12
CA ALA A 302 25.14 19.29 8.00
C ALA A 302 24.77 20.70 8.46
N ARG A 303 25.77 21.45 8.92
CA ARG A 303 25.61 22.88 9.23
C ARG A 303 25.21 23.66 7.98
#